data_AF-A0A1V5CV59-F1
#
_entry.id   AF-A0A1V5CV59-F1
#
_cell.length_a   1.000
_cell.length_b   1.000
_cell.length_c   1.000
_cell.angle_alpha   90.00
_cell.angle_beta   90.00
_cell.angle_gamma   90.00
#
_symmetry.space_group_name_H-M   'P 1'
#
loop_
_entity.id
_entity.type
_entity.pdbx_description
1 polymer ?
#
loop_
_entity_poly.entity_id
_entity_poly.type
_entity_poly.pdbx_seq_one_letter_code
_entity_poly.pdbx_strand_id
1 'polypeptide(L)'
;MEIWKSKRSWSVVSFLMVVIVAAVMACDADAKRASLKGGEDLNGIAFDDFWDRVKDEGRQWTGNQQAGNQLYVSKISAIPVKGFDNHNGLSAIWETQVVRCNSVKEYKDPDSKKIEMICNGRSITYRMTETGIAGAQSGFRKGREKNFRGAAVLLERVRFGAGKAEEIANSNKRFRPVGYEYYTYDLHIAHVADKPVWVIKKGCNHRGLKQKQCTSKDSWAVKVDAETGEINKTVNSR
;
A
#
# COMPACT_ATOMS: atom_id res chain seq x y z
N MET A 1 55.43 -3.28 58.73
CA MET A 1 55.97 -4.03 57.59
C MET A 1 54.78 -4.67 56.89
N GLU A 2 54.76 -4.62 55.56
CA GLU A 2 53.73 -5.16 54.65
C GLU A 2 52.41 -4.39 54.48
N ILE A 3 52.48 -3.53 53.46
CA ILE A 3 51.44 -3.13 52.51
C ILE A 3 50.65 -4.36 52.04
N TRP A 4 49.32 -4.31 51.94
CA TRP A 4 48.64 -4.81 50.73
C TRP A 4 47.31 -4.10 50.46
N LYS A 5 47.12 -3.87 49.17
CA LYS A 5 46.18 -2.98 48.52
C LYS A 5 44.79 -3.60 48.40
N SER A 6 43.79 -2.74 48.59
CA SER A 6 42.66 -2.49 47.67
C SER A 6 42.13 -3.65 46.81
N LYS A 7 40.83 -3.89 46.93
CA LYS A 7 39.91 -3.71 45.79
C LYS A 7 38.45 -3.56 46.26
N ARG A 8 37.87 -2.39 45.96
CA ARG A 8 36.44 -2.17 45.85
C ARG A 8 35.88 -3.14 44.81
N SER A 9 34.77 -3.80 45.11
CA SER A 9 33.87 -4.30 44.08
C SER A 9 32.48 -3.75 44.36
N TRP A 10 32.16 -2.68 43.64
CA TRP A 10 30.80 -2.25 43.37
C TRP A 10 30.17 -3.27 42.42
N SER A 11 28.97 -3.76 42.71
CA SER A 11 27.96 -4.10 41.70
C SER A 11 26.61 -4.29 42.39
N VAL A 12 26.02 -3.16 42.76
CA VAL A 12 24.61 -2.99 43.02
C VAL A 12 23.95 -2.76 41.65
N VAL A 13 22.90 -3.51 41.36
CA VAL A 13 21.83 -3.24 40.37
C VAL A 13 22.22 -3.38 38.89
N SER A 14 22.02 -4.59 38.36
CA SER A 14 21.81 -4.86 36.93
C SER A 14 20.83 -6.03 36.73
N PHE A 15 19.70 -6.03 37.44
CA PHE A 15 18.65 -7.06 37.30
C PHE A 15 17.25 -6.44 37.31
N LEU A 16 16.98 -5.49 36.40
CA LEU A 16 15.62 -5.01 36.12
C LEU A 16 15.57 -4.21 34.82
N MET A 17 15.94 -4.85 33.71
CA MET A 17 15.81 -4.29 32.35
C MET A 17 15.62 -5.45 31.35
N VAL A 18 14.69 -6.37 31.62
CA VAL A 18 14.40 -7.51 30.71
C VAL A 18 12.91 -7.62 30.31
N VAL A 19 12.00 -6.77 30.80
CA VAL A 19 10.55 -7.00 30.59
C VAL A 19 9.75 -5.84 29.94
N ILE A 20 10.36 -4.70 29.55
CA ILE A 20 9.58 -3.57 28.97
C ILE A 20 10.14 -3.06 27.63
N VAL A 21 10.56 -3.97 26.74
CA VAL A 21 10.80 -3.63 25.32
C VAL A 21 10.09 -4.58 24.33
N ALA A 22 9.36 -5.58 24.82
CA ALA A 22 8.64 -6.53 23.94
C ALA A 22 7.21 -6.07 23.53
N ALA A 23 6.71 -4.94 24.04
CA ALA A 23 5.30 -4.55 23.86
C ALA A 23 5.04 -3.39 22.89
N VAL A 24 6.06 -2.88 22.17
CA VAL A 24 5.89 -1.69 21.28
C VAL A 24 6.15 -1.99 19.80
N MET A 25 6.34 -3.26 19.41
CA MET A 25 6.64 -3.66 18.02
C MET A 25 5.68 -4.71 17.43
N ALA A 26 4.39 -4.63 17.75
CA ALA A 26 3.38 -5.56 17.23
C ALA A 26 2.38 -4.92 16.25
N CYS A 27 2.83 -3.99 15.40
CA CYS A 27 2.03 -3.49 14.26
C CYS A 27 2.81 -3.21 12.97
N ASP A 28 4.13 -3.46 12.91
CA ASP A 28 4.94 -3.25 11.69
C ASP A 28 5.64 -4.53 11.19
N ALA A 29 5.22 -5.70 11.67
CA ALA A 29 5.72 -6.99 11.22
C ALA A 29 4.56 -7.90 10.82
N ASP A 30 4.08 -7.78 9.58
CA ASP A 30 3.57 -8.92 8.81
C ASP A 30 3.46 -8.53 7.34
N ALA A 31 4.64 -8.30 6.74
CA ALA A 31 4.92 -8.75 5.38
C ALA A 31 5.48 -10.18 5.40
N LYS A 32 5.04 -11.03 6.35
CA LYS A 32 5.10 -12.48 6.14
C LYS A 32 4.42 -12.73 4.80
N ARG A 33 5.10 -13.41 3.88
CA ARG A 33 4.59 -13.72 2.55
C ARG A 33 3.19 -14.31 2.68
N ALA A 34 2.17 -13.48 2.47
CA ALA A 34 0.79 -13.91 2.51
C ALA A 34 0.62 -15.00 1.45
N SER A 35 -0.04 -16.09 1.83
CA SER A 35 -0.25 -17.23 0.94
C SER A 35 -1.63 -17.77 1.18
N LEU A 36 -2.19 -18.42 0.16
CA LEU A 36 -3.43 -19.17 0.32
C LEU A 36 -3.21 -20.28 1.36
N LYS A 37 -4.18 -20.50 2.24
CA LYS A 37 -4.25 -21.78 2.97
C LYS A 37 -4.48 -22.87 1.93
N GLY A 38 -3.77 -23.99 2.06
CA GLY A 38 -3.75 -25.01 1.02
C GLY A 38 -5.15 -25.49 0.61
N GLY A 39 -5.45 -25.42 -0.69
CA GLY A 39 -6.69 -25.95 -1.28
C GLY A 39 -7.85 -24.95 -1.39
N GLU A 40 -7.68 -23.69 -0.98
CA GLU A 40 -8.72 -22.67 -1.15
C GLU A 40 -8.60 -21.93 -2.49
N ASP A 41 -9.69 -21.94 -3.25
CA ASP A 41 -9.90 -21.05 -4.39
C ASP A 41 -10.57 -19.77 -3.87
N LEU A 42 -9.92 -18.63 -4.11
CA LEU A 42 -10.44 -17.32 -3.71
C LEU A 42 -11.05 -16.60 -4.89
N ASN A 43 -12.12 -15.85 -4.63
CA ASN A 43 -12.76 -15.02 -5.65
C ASN A 43 -12.00 -13.69 -5.85
N GLY A 44 -11.29 -13.24 -4.83
CA GLY A 44 -10.70 -11.91 -4.78
C GLY A 44 -11.72 -10.86 -4.33
N ILE A 45 -11.20 -9.77 -3.76
CA ILE A 45 -11.97 -8.58 -3.43
C ILE A 45 -11.83 -7.59 -4.59
N ALA A 46 -12.95 -7.13 -5.14
CA ALA A 46 -12.95 -6.04 -6.11
C ALA A 46 -12.49 -4.75 -5.46
N PHE A 47 -11.66 -3.99 -6.17
CA PHE A 47 -11.19 -2.69 -5.68
C PHE A 47 -12.36 -1.78 -5.28
N ASP A 48 -13.43 -1.74 -6.07
CA ASP A 48 -14.55 -0.83 -5.82
C ASP A 48 -15.28 -1.15 -4.51
N ASP A 49 -15.48 -2.44 -4.19
CA ASP A 49 -16.06 -2.88 -2.91
C ASP A 49 -15.18 -2.47 -1.72
N PHE A 50 -13.86 -2.65 -1.85
CA PHE A 50 -12.90 -2.21 -0.86
C PHE A 50 -12.94 -0.68 -0.70
N TRP A 51 -12.96 0.05 -1.81
CA TRP A 51 -12.87 1.49 -1.83
C TRP A 51 -14.13 2.16 -1.29
N ASP A 52 -15.30 1.61 -1.57
CA ASP A 52 -16.57 2.03 -0.98
C ASP A 52 -16.54 1.87 0.53
N ARG A 53 -16.05 0.72 1.04
CA ARG A 53 -15.93 0.53 2.48
C ARG A 53 -14.96 1.50 3.13
N VAL A 54 -13.83 1.79 2.49
CA VAL A 54 -12.87 2.79 2.96
C VAL A 54 -13.50 4.18 3.03
N LYS A 55 -14.30 4.58 2.04
CA LYS A 55 -14.99 5.87 2.04
C LYS A 55 -15.93 5.99 3.24
N ASP A 56 -16.71 4.96 3.52
CA ASP A 56 -17.67 4.98 4.62
C ASP A 56 -16.98 5.03 5.99
N GLU A 57 -15.98 4.16 6.21
CA GLU A 57 -15.23 4.10 7.46
C GLU A 57 -14.35 5.35 7.66
N GLY A 58 -13.82 5.90 6.57
CA GLY A 58 -13.11 7.17 6.55
C GLY A 58 -13.99 8.32 7.00
N ARG A 59 -15.22 8.42 6.47
CA ARG A 59 -16.19 9.47 6.85
C ARG A 59 -16.53 9.41 8.33
N GLN A 60 -16.74 8.21 8.86
CA GLN A 60 -16.97 8.01 10.29
C GLN A 60 -15.77 8.46 11.13
N TRP A 61 -14.54 8.18 10.68
CA TRP A 61 -13.32 8.60 11.38
C TRP A 61 -13.15 10.12 11.43
N THR A 62 -13.53 10.85 10.38
CA THR A 62 -13.49 12.33 10.37
C THR A 62 -14.59 12.99 11.20
N GLY A 63 -15.56 12.21 11.68
CA GLY A 63 -16.81 12.70 12.29
C GLY A 63 -17.77 13.22 11.23
N ASN A 64 -19.08 12.97 11.40
CA ASN A 64 -20.17 13.39 10.49
C ASN A 64 -20.37 14.92 10.38
N GLN A 65 -19.34 15.74 10.59
CA GLN A 65 -19.47 17.19 10.57
C GLN A 65 -19.31 17.75 9.14
N GLN A 66 -20.39 18.34 8.65
CA GLN A 66 -20.63 18.91 7.32
C GLN A 66 -19.75 20.11 6.92
N ALA A 67 -18.61 20.36 7.55
CA ALA A 67 -17.74 21.46 7.17
C ALA A 67 -16.25 21.15 7.43
N GLY A 68 -15.50 20.83 6.36
CA GLY A 68 -14.06 21.06 6.31
C GLY A 68 -13.12 19.86 6.50
N ASN A 69 -13.58 18.69 6.96
CA ASN A 69 -12.70 17.51 7.09
C ASN A 69 -12.66 16.69 5.80
N GLN A 70 -11.95 17.22 4.80
CA GLN A 70 -11.66 16.48 3.58
C GLN A 70 -10.78 15.25 3.89
N LEU A 71 -11.17 14.11 3.34
CA LEU A 71 -10.38 12.88 3.40
C LEU A 71 -9.38 12.86 2.26
N TYR A 72 -8.15 12.51 2.58
CA TYR A 72 -7.07 12.36 1.63
C TYR A 72 -6.60 10.91 1.61
N VAL A 73 -5.95 10.52 0.51
CA VAL A 73 -5.27 9.23 0.35
C VAL A 73 -3.82 9.48 -0.04
N SER A 74 -2.91 8.73 0.58
CA SER A 74 -1.48 8.77 0.25
C SER A 74 -1.01 7.56 -0.56
N LYS A 75 -1.63 6.39 -0.35
CA LYS A 75 -1.34 5.16 -1.09
C LYS A 75 -2.51 4.19 -1.10
N ILE A 76 -2.58 3.38 -2.15
CA ILE A 76 -3.43 2.19 -2.21
C ILE A 76 -2.60 1.06 -2.83
N SER A 77 -2.68 -0.16 -2.29
CA SER A 77 -1.91 -1.29 -2.81
C SER A 77 -2.71 -2.58 -2.70
N ALA A 78 -2.62 -3.40 -3.75
CA ALA A 78 -2.95 -4.82 -3.70
C ALA A 78 -1.72 -5.57 -3.15
N ILE A 79 -1.84 -6.16 -1.96
CA ILE A 79 -0.74 -6.89 -1.35
C ILE A 79 -0.60 -8.25 -2.06
N PRO A 80 0.56 -8.57 -2.67
CA PRO A 80 0.74 -9.84 -3.37
C PRO A 80 0.56 -11.05 -2.43
N VAL A 81 -0.29 -11.99 -2.84
CA VAL A 81 -0.52 -13.26 -2.14
C VAL A 81 -0.01 -14.39 -3.01
N LYS A 82 0.87 -15.23 -2.46
CA LYS A 82 1.38 -16.41 -3.17
C LYS A 82 0.22 -17.38 -3.45
N GLY A 83 0.05 -17.73 -4.72
CA GLY A 83 -0.99 -18.64 -5.19
C GLY A 83 -2.26 -17.93 -5.65
N PHE A 84 -2.35 -16.61 -5.48
CA PHE A 84 -3.44 -15.79 -6.02
C PHE A 84 -2.92 -14.90 -7.14
N ASP A 85 -3.52 -15.00 -8.32
CA ASP A 85 -3.18 -14.18 -9.46
C ASP A 85 -4.17 -13.01 -9.55
N ASN A 86 -3.74 -11.82 -9.12
CA ASN A 86 -4.57 -10.63 -9.25
C ASN A 86 -4.87 -10.35 -10.74
N HIS A 87 -6.13 -10.05 -11.05
CA HIS A 87 -6.59 -9.69 -12.39
C HIS A 87 -7.91 -8.90 -12.31
N ASN A 88 -8.23 -8.09 -13.32
CA ASN A 88 -9.49 -7.33 -13.39
C ASN A 88 -9.74 -6.41 -12.19
N GLY A 89 -8.68 -5.94 -11.53
CA GLY A 89 -8.81 -5.15 -10.31
C GLY A 89 -9.26 -5.96 -9.08
N LEU A 90 -9.11 -7.27 -9.11
CA LEU A 90 -9.33 -8.16 -7.97
C LEU A 90 -8.03 -8.38 -7.22
N SER A 91 -8.09 -8.35 -5.89
CA SER A 91 -7.00 -8.78 -5.03
C SER A 91 -7.49 -9.51 -3.79
N ALA A 92 -6.75 -10.52 -3.33
CA ALA A 92 -7.04 -11.16 -2.07
C ALA A 92 -6.82 -10.25 -0.84
N ILE A 93 -5.98 -9.22 -0.97
CA ILE A 93 -5.75 -8.23 0.08
C ILE A 93 -5.59 -6.83 -0.53
N TRP A 94 -6.45 -5.91 -0.10
CA TRP A 94 -6.29 -4.49 -0.36
C TRP A 94 -5.84 -3.74 0.89
N GLU A 95 -4.94 -2.79 0.73
CA GLU A 95 -4.52 -1.86 1.77
C GLU A 95 -4.52 -0.42 1.25
N THR A 96 -4.97 0.52 2.07
CA THR A 96 -4.82 1.95 1.80
C THR A 96 -4.47 2.72 3.06
N GLN A 97 -3.77 3.85 2.89
CA GLN A 97 -3.55 4.82 3.94
C GLN A 97 -4.40 6.06 3.66
N VAL A 98 -5.38 6.28 4.53
CA VAL A 98 -6.25 7.46 4.54
C VAL A 98 -5.67 8.48 5.51
N VAL A 99 -5.77 9.75 5.13
CA VAL A 99 -5.13 10.87 5.81
C VAL A 99 -6.16 11.96 6.06
N ARG A 100 -6.15 12.51 7.28
CA ARG A 100 -6.77 13.80 7.62
C ARG A 100 -5.67 14.83 7.69
N CYS A 101 -5.67 15.78 6.77
CA CYS A 101 -4.69 16.85 6.73
C CYS A 101 -5.11 17.99 7.66
N ASN A 102 -4.23 18.36 8.59
CA ASN A 102 -4.42 19.53 9.45
C ASN A 102 -3.89 20.80 8.76
N SER A 103 -2.88 20.64 7.90
CA SER A 103 -2.36 21.70 7.04
C SER A 103 -1.76 21.10 5.78
N VAL A 104 -1.86 21.83 4.68
CA VAL A 104 -1.18 21.52 3.42
C VAL A 104 -0.18 22.64 3.17
N LYS A 105 1.08 22.28 2.91
CA LYS A 105 2.14 23.23 2.60
C LYS A 105 2.71 22.93 1.23
N GLU A 106 2.84 23.97 0.42
CA GLU A 106 3.69 23.93 -0.76
C GLU A 106 5.14 23.79 -0.32
N TYR A 107 5.77 22.70 -0.76
CA TYR A 107 7.19 22.48 -0.63
C TYR A 107 7.83 22.68 -2.00
N LYS A 108 8.69 23.69 -2.10
CA LYS A 108 9.55 23.86 -3.26
C LYS A 108 10.82 23.07 -3.00
N ASP A 109 11.01 22.00 -3.77
CA ASP A 109 12.28 21.31 -3.79
C ASP A 109 13.36 22.29 -4.28
N PRO A 110 14.44 22.52 -3.53
CA PRO A 110 15.51 23.43 -3.98
C PRO A 110 16.22 22.92 -5.25
N ASP A 111 16.24 21.61 -5.49
CA ASP A 111 16.99 20.98 -6.59
C ASP A 111 16.11 20.70 -7.82
N SER A 112 14.80 20.67 -7.66
CA SER A 112 13.86 20.55 -8.75
C SER A 112 12.89 21.72 -8.71
N LYS A 113 12.65 22.42 -9.83
CA LYS A 113 11.66 23.52 -9.93
C LYS A 113 10.20 23.07 -9.69
N LYS A 114 9.99 21.95 -8.99
CA LYS A 114 8.73 21.30 -8.72
C LYS A 114 8.21 21.79 -7.38
N ILE A 115 6.92 22.07 -7.38
CA ILE A 115 6.15 22.37 -6.17
C ILE A 115 5.46 21.06 -5.79
N GLU A 116 5.69 20.60 -4.58
CA GLU A 116 5.06 19.41 -3.99
C GLU A 116 4.08 19.85 -2.91
N MET A 117 2.88 19.27 -2.86
CA MET A 117 1.94 19.52 -1.78
C MET A 117 2.14 18.49 -0.66
N ILE A 118 2.66 18.96 0.47
CA ILE A 118 2.88 18.13 1.65
C ILE A 118 1.75 18.33 2.64
N CYS A 119 1.01 17.26 2.91
CA CYS A 119 0.05 17.19 3.98
C CYS A 119 0.72 16.86 5.31
N ASN A 120 0.41 17.64 6.35
CA ASN A 120 0.75 17.32 7.75
C ASN A 120 -0.54 17.06 8.53
N GLY A 121 -0.63 15.92 9.20
CA GLY A 121 -1.83 15.55 9.94
C GLY A 121 -1.75 14.16 10.55
N ARG A 122 -2.85 13.41 10.41
CA ARG A 122 -3.01 12.07 10.99
C ARG A 122 -3.39 11.09 9.90
N SER A 123 -2.93 9.84 10.00
CA SER A 123 -3.29 8.78 9.07
C SER A 123 -3.74 7.52 9.77
N ILE A 124 -4.57 6.75 9.05
CA ILE A 124 -5.00 5.41 9.42
C ILE A 124 -4.82 4.52 8.20
N THR A 125 -4.38 3.29 8.44
CA THR A 125 -4.33 2.25 7.42
C THR A 125 -5.61 1.42 7.49
N TYR A 126 -6.31 1.28 6.37
CA TYR A 126 -7.39 0.31 6.22
C TYR A 126 -6.91 -0.87 5.40
N ARG A 127 -7.28 -2.08 5.81
CA ARG A 127 -6.96 -3.31 5.09
C ARG A 127 -8.19 -4.19 4.99
N MET A 128 -8.45 -4.74 3.81
CA MET A 128 -9.49 -5.74 3.60
C MET A 128 -8.83 -7.02 3.09
N THR A 129 -9.04 -8.10 3.82
CA THR A 129 -8.45 -9.41 3.51
C THR A 129 -9.56 -10.41 3.31
N GLU A 130 -9.51 -11.17 2.21
CA GLU A 130 -10.42 -12.27 1.98
C GLU A 130 -10.19 -13.39 3.01
N THR A 131 -11.23 -14.18 3.27
CA THR A 131 -11.07 -15.39 4.06
C THR A 131 -10.14 -16.35 3.33
N GLY A 132 -9.27 -17.02 4.08
CA GLY A 132 -8.41 -18.06 3.52
C GLY A 132 -6.94 -17.71 3.32
N ILE A 133 -6.55 -16.48 3.70
CA ILE A 133 -5.14 -16.09 3.69
C ILE A 133 -4.43 -16.56 4.95
N ALA A 134 -3.35 -17.31 4.78
CA ALA A 134 -2.48 -17.75 5.85
C ALA A 134 -1.70 -16.56 6.45
N GLY A 135 -1.73 -16.45 7.79
CA GLY A 135 -1.03 -15.41 8.53
C GLY A 135 -1.68 -14.02 8.45
N ALA A 136 -2.87 -13.88 7.83
CA ALA A 136 -3.62 -12.65 7.81
C ALA A 136 -5.02 -12.82 8.42
N GLN A 137 -5.46 -11.82 9.17
CA GLN A 137 -6.82 -11.80 9.70
C GLN A 137 -7.80 -11.38 8.58
N SER A 138 -8.84 -12.16 8.36
CA SER A 138 -9.86 -11.86 7.37
C SER A 138 -10.77 -10.70 7.78
N GLY A 139 -11.45 -10.14 6.78
CA GLY A 139 -12.38 -9.04 6.89
C GLY A 139 -11.73 -7.67 6.76
N PHE A 140 -12.55 -6.64 7.00
CA PHE A 140 -12.12 -5.24 6.99
C PHE A 140 -11.52 -4.84 8.34
N ARG A 141 -10.35 -4.21 8.31
CA ARG A 141 -9.57 -3.85 9.50
C ARG A 141 -9.12 -2.40 9.42
N LYS A 142 -9.25 -1.73 10.57
CA LYS A 142 -8.78 -0.38 10.81
C LYS A 142 -7.52 -0.43 11.68
N GLY A 143 -6.44 0.17 11.18
CA GLY A 143 -5.19 0.33 11.90
C GLY A 143 -5.25 1.42 12.98
N ARG A 144 -4.19 1.51 13.78
CA ARG A 144 -4.03 2.61 14.75
C ARG A 144 -3.72 3.91 14.02
N GLU A 145 -4.20 5.01 14.59
CA GLU A 145 -3.90 6.34 14.09
C GLU A 145 -2.42 6.70 14.34
N LYS A 146 -1.75 7.22 13.31
CA LYS A 146 -0.34 7.64 13.35
C LYS A 146 -0.21 9.09 12.89
N ASN A 147 0.87 9.76 13.29
CA ASN A 147 1.24 11.06 12.69
C ASN A 147 1.60 10.86 11.22
N PHE A 148 1.19 11.80 10.37
CA PHE A 148 1.46 11.75 8.94
C PHE A 148 2.10 13.05 8.44
N ARG A 149 3.12 12.89 7.60
CA ARG A 149 3.72 13.95 6.80
C ARG A 149 4.10 13.37 5.44
N GLY A 150 3.51 13.87 4.36
CA GLY A 150 3.82 13.40 3.01
C GLY A 150 2.81 13.84 1.96
N ALA A 151 2.98 13.35 0.74
CA ALA A 151 2.05 13.59 -0.36
C ALA A 151 0.72 12.86 -0.11
N ALA A 152 -0.38 13.57 -0.31
CA ALA A 152 -1.72 13.03 -0.22
C ALA A 152 -2.65 13.84 -1.12
N VAL A 153 -3.62 13.19 -1.75
CA VAL A 153 -4.64 13.85 -2.58
C VAL A 153 -6.01 13.60 -2.02
N LEU A 154 -6.97 14.47 -2.34
CA LEU A 154 -8.36 14.25 -1.98
C LEU A 154 -8.82 12.88 -2.48
N LEU A 155 -9.53 12.16 -1.62
CA LEU A 155 -10.03 10.83 -1.93
C LEU A 155 -10.85 10.83 -3.24
N GLU A 156 -11.66 11.86 -3.45
CA GLU A 156 -12.50 12.08 -4.64
C GLU A 156 -11.72 12.26 -5.95
N ARG A 157 -10.41 12.56 -5.88
CA ARG A 157 -9.55 12.61 -7.08
C ARG A 157 -9.24 11.21 -7.61
N VAL A 158 -9.39 10.14 -6.83
CA VAL A 158 -9.31 8.78 -7.38
C VAL A 158 -10.64 8.45 -8.06
N ARG A 159 -10.75 8.78 -9.37
CA ARG A 159 -12.02 8.70 -10.12
C ARG A 159 -12.35 7.29 -10.62
N PHE A 160 -11.36 6.44 -10.79
CA PHE A 160 -11.58 5.04 -11.18
C PHE A 160 -10.59 4.08 -10.52
N GLY A 161 -11.04 2.84 -10.37
CA GLY A 161 -10.32 1.79 -9.68
C GLY A 161 -9.28 1.05 -10.51
N ALA A 162 -8.61 0.11 -9.84
CA ALA A 162 -7.54 -0.70 -10.42
C ALA A 162 -7.97 -1.49 -11.67
N GLY A 163 -9.22 -1.99 -11.73
CA GLY A 163 -9.73 -2.73 -12.89
C GLY A 163 -9.79 -1.88 -14.16
N LYS A 164 -10.28 -0.64 -14.05
CA LYS A 164 -10.30 0.29 -15.21
C LYS A 164 -8.88 0.72 -15.59
N ALA A 165 -8.01 0.95 -14.61
CA ALA A 165 -6.60 1.25 -14.88
C ALA A 165 -5.88 0.10 -15.61
N GLU A 166 -6.18 -1.14 -15.25
CA GLU A 166 -5.69 -2.33 -15.94
C GLU A 166 -6.17 -2.41 -17.39
N GLU A 167 -7.47 -2.18 -17.64
CA GLU A 167 -8.04 -2.14 -18.99
C GLU A 167 -7.34 -1.11 -19.89
N ILE A 168 -7.10 0.09 -19.34
CA ILE A 168 -6.35 1.17 -20.01
C ILE A 168 -4.91 0.74 -20.31
N ALA A 169 -4.24 0.13 -19.33
CA ALA A 169 -2.86 -0.34 -19.48
C ALA A 169 -2.74 -1.46 -20.53
N ASN A 170 -3.64 -2.44 -20.51
CA ASN A 170 -3.71 -3.53 -21.49
C ASN A 170 -3.96 -2.97 -22.89
N SER A 171 -4.91 -2.04 -23.03
CA SER A 171 -5.23 -1.39 -24.32
C SER A 171 -4.02 -0.64 -24.89
N ASN A 172 -3.27 0.08 -24.05
CA ASN A 172 -2.05 0.77 -24.46
C ASN A 172 -0.94 -0.16 -24.94
N LYS A 173 -0.79 -1.31 -24.27
CA LYS A 173 0.17 -2.34 -24.67
C LYS A 173 -0.35 -3.21 -25.81
N ARG A 174 -1.58 -2.97 -26.30
CA ARG A 174 -2.29 -3.84 -27.25
C ARG A 174 -2.29 -5.31 -26.78
N PHE A 175 -2.35 -5.48 -25.47
CA PHE A 175 -2.25 -6.77 -24.82
C PHE A 175 -3.65 -7.34 -24.58
N ARG A 176 -3.81 -8.64 -24.85
CA ARG A 176 -5.02 -9.41 -24.54
C ARG A 176 -4.67 -10.45 -23.50
N PRO A 177 -5.24 -10.40 -22.28
CA PRO A 177 -5.00 -11.42 -21.27
C PRO A 177 -5.43 -12.81 -21.74
N VAL A 178 -4.65 -13.83 -21.38
CA VAL A 178 -4.90 -15.23 -21.77
C VAL A 178 -4.90 -16.19 -20.57
N GLY A 179 -4.79 -15.69 -19.34
CA GLY A 179 -4.92 -16.47 -18.09
C GLY A 179 -3.60 -17.01 -17.53
N TYR A 180 -2.46 -16.52 -18.04
CA TYR A 180 -1.12 -16.86 -17.54
C TYR A 180 -0.40 -15.65 -16.92
N GLU A 181 -1.13 -14.56 -16.77
CA GLU A 181 -0.65 -13.31 -16.23
C GLU A 181 -0.92 -13.22 -14.74
N TYR A 182 -0.10 -12.44 -14.05
CA TYR A 182 -0.50 -11.86 -12.76
C TYR A 182 -0.29 -10.35 -12.82
N TYR A 183 -1.13 -9.63 -12.10
CA TYR A 183 -1.05 -8.18 -11.99
C TYR A 183 -0.64 -7.74 -10.59
N THR A 184 -0.04 -6.55 -10.51
CA THR A 184 0.10 -5.81 -9.25
C THR A 184 -0.49 -4.42 -9.45
N TYR A 185 -1.23 -3.95 -8.46
CA TYR A 185 -1.87 -2.65 -8.45
C TYR A 185 -1.33 -1.82 -7.30
N ASP A 186 -0.67 -0.72 -7.62
CA ASP A 186 -0.23 0.25 -6.63
C ASP A 186 -0.66 1.64 -7.09
N LEU A 187 -1.33 2.39 -6.23
CA LEU A 187 -1.59 3.81 -6.40
C LEU A 187 -0.64 4.59 -5.50
N HIS A 188 0.09 5.52 -6.10
CA HIS A 188 0.94 6.48 -5.41
C HIS A 188 0.62 7.90 -5.86
N ILE A 189 0.96 8.87 -5.02
CA ILE A 189 0.86 10.27 -5.39
C ILE A 189 2.14 10.67 -6.08
N ALA A 190 2.06 11.03 -7.36
CA ALA A 190 3.17 11.57 -8.09
C ALA A 190 3.52 12.94 -7.49
N HIS A 191 4.77 13.07 -7.01
CA HIS A 191 5.32 14.33 -6.51
C HIS A 191 5.22 15.48 -7.51
N VAL A 192 5.22 15.16 -8.81
CA VAL A 192 5.01 16.13 -9.87
C VAL A 192 3.51 16.27 -10.11
N ALA A 193 2.98 17.46 -9.82
CA ALA A 193 1.57 17.85 -10.02
C ALA A 193 0.54 17.22 -9.06
N ASP A 194 0.99 16.58 -7.97
CA ASP A 194 0.13 16.00 -6.93
C ASP A 194 -1.00 15.14 -7.51
N LYS A 195 -0.63 14.26 -8.45
CA LYS A 195 -1.58 13.41 -9.17
C LYS A 195 -1.60 12.00 -8.58
N PRO A 196 -2.78 11.41 -8.29
CA PRO A 196 -2.86 10.00 -8.00
C PRO A 196 -2.57 9.20 -9.28
N VAL A 197 -1.62 8.28 -9.22
CA VAL A 197 -1.20 7.48 -10.36
C VAL A 197 -1.23 6.02 -10.00
N TRP A 198 -2.04 5.26 -10.75
CA TRP A 198 -1.99 3.81 -10.76
C TRP A 198 -0.74 3.33 -11.48
N VAL A 199 0.01 2.43 -10.85
CA VAL A 199 1.12 1.68 -11.43
C VAL A 199 0.63 0.25 -11.60
N ILE A 200 0.31 -0.10 -12.84
CA ILE A 200 -0.12 -1.43 -13.22
C ILE A 200 1.11 -2.18 -13.71
N LYS A 201 1.48 -3.27 -13.05
CA LYS A 201 2.53 -4.17 -13.54
C LYS A 201 1.90 -5.50 -13.89
N LYS A 202 2.26 -6.00 -15.07
CA LYS A 202 1.91 -7.33 -15.54
C LYS A 202 3.17 -8.19 -15.51
N GLY A 203 3.03 -9.41 -15.02
CA GLY A 203 4.05 -10.44 -15.09
C GLY A 203 3.50 -11.77 -15.59
N CYS A 204 4.32 -12.81 -15.50
CA CYS A 204 3.95 -14.18 -15.84
C CYS A 204 3.74 -14.97 -14.54
N ASN A 205 2.57 -15.58 -14.37
CA ASN A 205 2.26 -16.35 -13.17
C ASN A 205 3.04 -17.67 -13.13
N HIS A 206 3.02 -18.36 -11.99
CA HIS A 206 3.80 -19.59 -11.82
C HIS A 206 3.38 -20.70 -12.81
N ARG A 207 2.09 -20.79 -13.11
CA ARG A 207 1.55 -21.77 -14.08
C ARG A 207 2.07 -21.50 -15.49
N GLY A 208 2.05 -20.25 -15.93
CA GLY A 208 2.53 -19.80 -17.23
C GLY A 208 4.02 -20.07 -17.42
N LEU A 209 4.83 -19.78 -16.39
CA LEU A 209 6.26 -20.10 -16.40
C LEU A 209 6.52 -21.60 -16.51
N LYS A 210 5.82 -22.42 -15.72
CA LYS A 210 5.97 -23.88 -15.72
C LYS A 210 5.53 -24.50 -17.06
N GLN A 211 4.48 -23.96 -17.67
CA GLN A 211 3.93 -24.42 -18.95
C GLN A 211 4.62 -23.77 -20.16
N LYS A 212 5.62 -22.90 -19.94
CA LYS A 212 6.31 -22.13 -20.98
C LYS A 212 5.37 -21.31 -21.88
N GLN A 213 4.22 -20.90 -21.35
CA GLN A 213 3.22 -20.07 -22.04
C GLN A 213 3.57 -18.58 -22.01
N CYS A 214 4.41 -18.18 -21.05
CA CYS A 214 5.03 -16.85 -20.99
C CYS A 214 6.40 -16.92 -20.31
N THR A 215 7.15 -15.83 -20.44
CA THR A 215 8.46 -15.63 -19.85
C THR A 215 8.47 -14.37 -18.99
N SER A 216 9.49 -14.21 -18.16
CA SER A 216 9.70 -12.98 -17.39
C SER A 216 9.94 -11.74 -18.28
N LYS A 217 10.38 -11.93 -19.52
CA LYS A 217 10.57 -10.85 -20.51
C LYS A 217 9.25 -10.28 -21.01
N ASP A 218 8.15 -11.00 -20.85
CA ASP A 218 6.80 -10.55 -21.24
C ASP A 218 6.15 -9.66 -20.17
N SER A 219 6.92 -9.25 -19.16
CA SER A 219 6.48 -8.34 -18.11
C SER A 219 6.57 -6.89 -18.56
N TRP A 220 5.64 -6.06 -18.08
CA TRP A 220 5.64 -4.63 -18.34
C TRP A 220 5.01 -3.87 -17.18
N ALA A 221 5.27 -2.56 -17.14
CA ALA A 221 4.62 -1.63 -16.22
C ALA A 221 4.06 -0.44 -16.99
N VAL A 222 2.88 0.03 -16.59
CA VAL A 222 2.22 1.23 -17.13
C VAL A 222 1.77 2.10 -15.97
N LYS A 223 1.98 3.41 -16.11
CA LYS A 223 1.49 4.43 -15.18
C LYS A 223 0.24 5.09 -15.77
N VAL A 224 -0.88 5.04 -15.05
CA VAL A 224 -2.17 5.60 -15.46
C VAL A 224 -2.59 6.65 -14.44
N ASP A 225 -2.85 7.87 -14.88
CA ASP A 225 -3.42 8.94 -14.06
C ASP A 225 -4.82 8.53 -13.58
N ALA A 226 -5.01 8.40 -12.27
CA ALA A 226 -6.25 7.88 -11.68
C ALA A 226 -7.42 8.89 -11.71
N GLU A 227 -7.18 10.14 -12.14
CA GLU A 227 -8.21 11.13 -12.40
C GLU A 227 -8.70 11.06 -13.85
N THR A 228 -7.77 10.97 -14.80
CA THR A 228 -8.08 11.20 -16.22
C THR A 228 -8.03 9.94 -17.09
N GLY A 229 -7.34 8.89 -16.66
CA GLY A 229 -7.05 7.73 -17.49
C GLY A 229 -5.87 7.92 -18.43
N GLU A 230 -5.21 9.08 -18.40
CA GLU A 230 -4.06 9.36 -19.25
C GLU A 230 -2.86 8.51 -18.84
N ILE A 231 -2.12 8.04 -19.85
CA ILE A 231 -0.91 7.25 -19.62
C ILE A 231 0.27 8.19 -19.52
N ASN A 232 0.96 8.12 -18.39
CA ASN A 232 2.13 8.95 -18.17
C ASN A 232 3.32 8.35 -18.94
N LYS A 233 3.55 8.84 -20.16
CA LYS A 233 4.60 8.36 -21.08
C LYS A 233 6.04 8.59 -20.57
N THR A 234 6.22 9.28 -19.44
CA THR A 234 7.53 9.47 -18.80
C THR A 234 7.94 8.26 -17.96
N VAL A 235 8.09 7.09 -18.59
CA VAL A 235 9.01 6.06 -18.11
C VAL A 235 9.65 5.40 -19.32
N ASN A 236 10.83 5.89 -19.70
CA ASN A 236 11.79 5.05 -20.39
C ASN A 236 12.09 3.87 -19.46
N SER A 237 11.56 2.69 -19.81
CA SER A 237 12.21 1.44 -19.43
C SER A 237 13.61 1.49 -20.04
N ARG A 238 14.63 1.30 -19.21
CA ARG A 238 16.02 1.10 -19.63
C ARG A 238 16.11 0.07 -20.75
#